data_AF-A0A800BXY3-F1
#
_entry.id   AF-A0A800BXY3-F1
#
_cell.length_a   1.000
_cell.length_b   1.000
_cell.length_c   1.000
_cell.angle_alpha   90.00
_cell.angle_beta   90.00
_cell.angle_gamma   90.00
#
_symmetry.space_group_name_H-M   'P 1'
#
loop_
_entity.id
_entity.type
_entity.pdbx_description
1 polymer ?
#
loop_
_entity_poly.entity_id
_entity_poly.type
_entity_poly.pdbx_seq_one_letter_code
_entity_poly.pdbx_strand_id
1 'polypeptide(L)' 'MKPSNRICVSIGRETIDDALAVADSVAQQADVLEIRLDYLSLPAVSPFLNTLKTPLLFTNRPVWEGG' A
#
# COMPACT_ATOMS: atom_id res chain seq x y z
N MET A 1 -19.45 -13.54 -13.93
CA MET A 1 -18.99 -12.35 -14.66
C MET A 1 -17.68 -11.91 -14.03
N LYS A 2 -16.55 -11.96 -14.74
CA LYS A 2 -15.26 -11.49 -14.18
C LYS A 2 -15.34 -9.96 -14.08
N PRO A 3 -14.99 -9.33 -12.95
CA PRO A 3 -15.08 -7.88 -12.83
C PRO A 3 -14.20 -7.21 -13.89
N SER A 4 -14.62 -6.02 -14.33
CA SER A 4 -13.82 -5.10 -15.15
C SER A 4 -12.45 -4.81 -14.51
N ASN A 5 -11.52 -4.26 -15.29
CA ASN A 5 -10.17 -3.89 -14.82
C ASN A 5 -10.23 -3.23 -13.44
N ARG A 6 -9.35 -3.67 -12.53
CA ARG A 6 -9.22 -3.13 -11.18
C ARG A 6 -8.03 -2.18 -11.10
N ILE A 7 -8.12 -1.21 -10.19
CA ILE A 7 -7.07 -0.22 -9.92
C ILE A 7 -6.33 -0.63 -8.65
N CYS A 8 -5.02 -0.85 -8.78
CA CYS A 8 -4.09 -0.98 -7.66
C CYS A 8 -3.29 0.32 -7.54
N VAL A 9 -3.26 0.91 -6.35
CA VAL A 9 -2.42 2.09 -6.07
C VAL A 9 -1.27 1.67 -5.17
N SER A 10 -0.04 1.87 -5.66
CA SER A 10 1.19 1.60 -4.90
C SER A 10 1.56 2.78 -4.00
N ILE A 11 1.65 2.52 -2.71
CA ILE A 11 2.03 3.48 -1.67
C ILE A 11 3.50 3.26 -1.32
N GLY A 12 4.36 4.13 -1.83
CA GLY A 12 5.77 4.22 -1.46
C GLY A 12 6.05 5.49 -0.68
N ARG A 13 6.11 5.37 0.65
CA ARG A 13 6.43 6.46 1.58
C ARG A 13 7.43 5.95 2.61
N GLU A 14 8.20 6.89 3.14
CA GLU A 14 9.28 6.60 4.08
C GLU A 14 8.76 6.30 5.49
N THR A 15 7.69 6.97 5.91
CA THR A 15 7.09 6.81 7.25
C THR A 15 5.70 6.19 7.19
N ILE A 16 5.32 5.52 8.27
CA ILE A 16 4.00 4.88 8.40
C ILE A 16 2.89 5.94 8.37
N ASP A 17 3.08 7.07 9.06
CA ASP A 17 2.06 8.12 9.14
C ASP A 17 1.79 8.75 7.77
N ASP A 18 2.82 9.06 6.98
CA ASP A 18 2.65 9.55 5.61
C ASP A 18 2.03 8.49 4.71
N ALA A 19 2.43 7.23 4.85
CA ALA A 19 1.84 6.13 4.09
C ALA A 19 0.34 5.99 4.37
N LEU A 20 -0.08 6.07 5.63
CA LEU A 20 -1.48 6.03 6.05
C LEU A 20 -2.26 7.23 5.53
N ALA A 21 -1.71 8.45 5.64
CA ALA A 21 -2.36 9.67 5.16
C ALA A 21 -2.60 9.63 3.64
N VAL A 22 -1.60 9.19 2.86
CA VAL A 22 -1.75 9.04 1.40
C VAL A 22 -2.71 7.91 1.06
N ALA A 23 -2.60 6.76 1.72
CA ALA A 23 -3.50 5.62 1.52
C ALA A 23 -4.98 6.02 1.73
N ASP A 24 -5.28 6.77 2.79
CA ASP A 24 -6.64 7.26 3.07
C ASP A 24 -7.14 8.22 1.97
N SER A 25 -6.28 9.15 1.51
CA SER A 25 -6.63 10.12 0.47
C SER A 25 -7.02 9.50 -0.88
N VAL A 26 -6.55 8.28 -1.16
CA VAL A 26 -6.81 7.56 -2.42
C VAL A 26 -7.70 6.34 -2.24
N ALA A 27 -8.11 6.00 -1.01
CA ALA A 27 -8.81 4.76 -0.68
C ALA A 27 -10.12 4.56 -1.46
N GLN A 28 -10.83 5.64 -1.78
CA GLN A 28 -12.10 5.59 -2.53
C GLN A 28 -11.91 5.36 -4.04
N GLN A 29 -10.69 5.51 -4.55
CA GLN A 29 -10.36 5.40 -5.98
C GLN A 29 -9.62 4.09 -6.32
N ALA A 30 -9.25 3.30 -5.30
CA ALA A 30 -8.48 2.08 -5.45
C ALA A 30 -9.30 0.85 -5.06
N ASP A 31 -9.23 -0.21 -5.85
CA ASP A 31 -9.80 -1.52 -5.50
C ASP A 31 -8.87 -2.28 -4.52
N VAL A 32 -7.58 -1.97 -4.55
CA VAL A 32 -6.54 -2.52 -3.68
C VAL A 32 -5.43 -1.49 -3.49
N LEU A 33 -4.87 -1.43 -2.29
CA LEU A 33 -3.70 -0.62 -1.98
C LEU A 33 -2.48 -1.53 -1.83
N GLU A 34 -1.45 -1.30 -2.62
CA GLU A 34 -0.16 -1.96 -2.43
C GLU A 34 0.69 -1.12 -1.47
N ILE A 35 1.04 -1.67 -0.31
CA ILE A 35 1.99 -1.06 0.62
C ILE A 35 3.39 -1.58 0.29
N ARG A 36 4.27 -0.68 -0.18
CA ARG A 36 5.67 -0.97 -0.49
C ARG A 36 6.50 -0.88 0.78
N LEU A 37 6.66 -2.02 1.45
CA LEU A 37 7.41 -2.16 2.70
C LEU A 37 8.87 -1.75 2.55
N ASP A 38 9.43 -1.96 1.37
CA ASP A 38 10.80 -1.62 1.00
C ASP A 38 11.09 -0.11 0.97
N TYR A 39 10.06 0.75 0.89
CA TYR A 39 10.22 2.20 0.99
C TYR A 39 10.13 2.73 2.43
N LEU A 40 9.63 1.94 3.39
CA LEU A 40 9.52 2.39 4.79
C LEU A 40 10.89 2.29 5.49
N SER A 41 11.29 3.30 6.24
CA SER A 41 12.52 3.24 7.06
C SER A 41 12.43 2.13 8.12
N LEU A 42 11.21 1.89 8.62
CA LEU A 42 10.89 0.80 9.55
C LEU A 42 9.66 0.04 9.04
N PRO A 43 9.86 -1.07 8.30
CA PRO A 43 8.75 -1.83 7.73
C PRO A 43 7.80 -2.40 8.79
N ALA A 44 6.50 -2.15 8.63
CA ALA A 44 5.46 -2.67 9.50
C ALA A 44 4.19 -3.00 8.70
N VAL A 45 3.41 -3.98 9.17
CA VAL A 45 2.15 -4.42 8.53
C VAL A 45 0.93 -4.06 9.38
N SER A 46 1.02 -4.28 10.69
CA SER A 46 -0.12 -4.10 11.62
C SER A 46 -0.77 -2.72 11.59
N PRO A 47 -0.04 -1.59 11.49
CA PRO A 47 -0.67 -0.27 11.43
C PRO A 47 -1.65 -0.13 10.25
N PHE A 48 -1.29 -0.68 9.09
CA PHE A 48 -2.12 -0.64 7.88
C PHE A 48 -3.37 -1.54 8.02
N LEU A 49 -3.20 -2.76 8.53
CA LEU A 49 -4.32 -3.68 8.78
C LEU A 49 -5.35 -3.12 9.77
N ASN A 50 -4.88 -2.39 10.79
CA ASN A 50 -5.75 -1.86 11.84
C ASN A 50 -6.49 -0.57 11.42
N THR A 51 -6.01 0.11 10.38
CA THR A 51 -6.50 1.46 10.00
C THR A 51 -7.29 1.44 8.69
N LEU A 52 -6.81 0.71 7.68
CA LEU A 52 -7.35 0.75 6.33
C LEU A 52 -8.43 -0.32 6.12
N LYS A 53 -9.48 0.05 5.39
CA LYS A 53 -10.58 -0.86 5.03
C LYS A 53 -10.49 -1.38 3.60
N THR A 54 -9.79 -0.66 2.71
CA THR A 54 -9.53 -1.10 1.34
C THR A 54 -8.64 -2.36 1.38
N PRO A 55 -8.89 -3.37 0.52
CA PRO A 55 -8.02 -4.55 0.44
C PRO A 55 -6.54 -4.15 0.30
N LEU A 56 -5.67 -4.87 1.00
CA LEU A 56 -4.24 -4.57 1.05
C LEU A 56 -3.42 -5.67 0.37
N LEU A 57 -2.41 -5.24 -0.39
CA LEU A 57 -1.32 -6.05 -0.92
C LEU A 57 -0.03 -5.54 -0.29
N PHE A 58 0.77 -6.42 0.33
CA PHE A 58 2.06 -6.03 0.88
C PHE A 58 3.17 -6.56 -0.01
N THR A 59 4.08 -5.67 -0.39
CA THR A 59 5.23 -5.99 -1.22
C THR A 59 6.49 -5.52 -0.51
N ASN A 60 7.47 -6.41 -0.33
CA ASN A 60 8.80 -6.05 0.15
C ASN A 60 9.80 -6.36 -0.96
N ARG A 61 9.98 -5.40 -1.86
CA ARG A 61 10.77 -5.58 -3.09
C ARG A 61 12.25 -5.41 -2.79
N PRO A 62 13.11 -6.37 -3.15
CA PRO A 62 14.54 -6.21 -2.93
C PRO A 62 15.17 -5.25 -3.95
N VAL A 63 16.32 -4.66 -3.60
CA VAL A 63 17.06 -3.69 -4.43
C VAL A 63 17.38 -4.25 -5.84
N TRP A 64 17.68 -5.54 -5.95
CA TRP A 64 18.01 -6.18 -7.24
C TRP A 64 16.79 -6.34 -8.17
N GLU A 65 15.56 -6.10 -7.70
CA GLU A 65 14.33 -6.00 -8.51
C GLU A 65 13.83 -4.56 -8.66
N GLY A 66 14.65 -3.55 -8.31
CA GLY A 66 14.26 -2.15 -8.33
C GLY A 66 13.34 -1.75 -7.17
N GLY A 67 13.48 -2.42 -6.03
CA GLY A 67 12.96 -1.95 -4.74
C GLY A 67 13.42 -0.53 -4.45
#